data_AF-A0A085VZB8-F1
#
_entry.id   AF-A0A085VZB8-F1
#
_cell.length_a   1.000
_cell.length_b   1.000
_cell.length_c   1.000
_cell.angle_alpha   90.00
_cell.angle_beta   90.00
_cell.angle_gamma   90.00
#
_symmetry.space_group_name_H-M   'P 1'
#
loop_
_entity.id
_entity.type
_entity.pdbx_description
1 polymer ?
#
loop_
_entity_poly.entity_id
_entity_poly.type
_entity_poly.pdbx_seq_one_letter_code
_entity_poly.pdbx_strand_id
1 'polypeptide(L)'
;MRRDYRDWLRSQGYDDGTINNQLYRVARVEEHYGELDGHYDSDRMETLIEQLTYSTEDQRRGRPNPSKLPFIGNVRNNLASYKSAVLWYRRFRGSGTVAPSSTSPSQPSTASPLLAAAAASESWPPRRTEPKALEPRVGPRTLVDFRLDGHTALEAIIASSQYRTVAQAVASLSLFSHPQTVRQTGGKALFPAIRNPRRVGQIDEHEGRRVLLDDNKSPTDAFLWANGLNRRGRDTQFNHVYAASLDADAYTALPNICMTPAFIAKLTDTSDEVCRLLRYRSYQLYQWVPAGHTPPERPEEYEALEWAAPLLPVEDVRSTMVGAMARKPKNRTVVAARELGWLFG
;
A
#
# COMPACT_ATOMS: atom_id res chain seq x y z
N MET A 1 2.19 26.81 -14.40
CA MET A 1 1.20 26.19 -13.51
C MET A 1 0.48 27.25 -12.68
N ARG A 2 -0.85 27.23 -12.64
CA ARG A 2 -1.64 28.13 -11.76
C ARG A 2 -1.41 27.89 -10.26
N ARG A 3 -1.40 28.97 -9.49
CA ARG A 3 -1.11 28.97 -8.05
C ARG A 3 -2.17 28.27 -7.19
N ASP A 4 -3.42 28.34 -7.60
CA ASP A 4 -4.59 27.75 -6.93
C ASP A 4 -4.72 26.23 -7.13
N TYR A 5 -3.92 25.63 -8.02
CA TYR A 5 -3.93 24.19 -8.22
C TYR A 5 -3.51 23.41 -6.96
N ARG A 6 -2.53 23.93 -6.21
CA ARG A 6 -2.09 23.32 -4.95
C ARG A 6 -3.20 23.31 -3.91
N ASP A 7 -3.93 24.42 -3.78
CA ASP A 7 -5.01 24.56 -2.83
C ASP A 7 -6.21 23.70 -3.22
N TRP A 8 -6.47 23.58 -4.54
CA TRP A 8 -7.45 22.62 -5.04
C TRP A 8 -7.07 21.18 -4.69
N LEU A 9 -5.81 20.76 -4.85
CA LEU A 9 -5.40 19.42 -4.45
C LEU A 9 -5.58 19.19 -2.94
N ARG A 10 -5.31 20.20 -2.10
CA ARG A 10 -5.58 20.14 -0.66
C ARG A 10 -7.07 20.02 -0.36
N SER A 11 -7.93 20.76 -1.07
CA SER A 11 -9.39 20.69 -0.88
C SER A 11 -9.98 19.35 -1.32
N GLN A 12 -9.32 18.63 -2.23
CA GLN A 12 -9.67 17.25 -2.58
C GLN A 12 -9.22 16.22 -1.52
N GLY A 13 -8.51 16.63 -0.45
CA GLY A 13 -8.09 15.75 0.64
C GLY A 13 -6.82 14.94 0.37
N TYR A 14 -6.00 15.32 -0.62
CA TYR A 14 -4.71 14.66 -0.87
C TYR A 14 -3.66 15.05 0.18
N ASP A 15 -2.78 14.10 0.53
CA ASP A 15 -1.66 14.35 1.45
C ASP A 15 -0.53 15.17 0.80
N ASP A 16 0.31 15.82 1.61
CA ASP A 16 1.39 16.69 1.13
C ASP A 16 2.42 15.96 0.24
N GLY A 17 2.67 14.68 0.47
CA GLY A 17 3.57 13.87 -0.36
C GLY A 17 3.00 13.65 -1.76
N THR A 18 1.72 13.29 -1.84
CA THR A 18 0.98 13.17 -3.10
C THR A 18 0.92 14.51 -3.83
N ILE A 19 0.63 15.60 -3.12
CA ILE A 19 0.62 16.96 -3.68
C ILE A 19 1.98 17.32 -4.27
N ASN A 20 3.08 17.14 -3.52
CA ASN A 20 4.42 17.50 -4.00
C ASN A 20 4.83 16.68 -5.24
N ASN A 21 4.55 15.37 -5.25
CA ASN A 21 4.81 14.51 -6.41
C ASN A 21 3.98 14.93 -7.63
N GLN A 22 2.74 15.33 -7.41
CA GLN A 22 1.84 15.80 -8.45
C GLN A 22 2.33 17.12 -9.04
N LEU A 23 2.68 18.10 -8.19
CA LEU A 23 3.24 19.39 -8.63
C LEU A 23 4.54 19.20 -9.41
N TYR A 24 5.43 18.33 -8.96
CA TYR A 24 6.66 18.00 -9.67
C TYR A 24 6.39 17.47 -11.09
N ARG A 25 5.46 16.53 -11.24
CA ARG A 25 5.12 15.94 -12.54
C ARG A 25 4.49 16.96 -13.48
N VAL A 26 3.58 17.80 -12.97
CA VAL A 26 2.94 18.87 -13.75
C VAL A 26 3.98 19.88 -14.22
N ALA A 27 4.88 20.33 -13.34
CA ALA A 27 5.96 21.25 -13.70
C ALA A 27 6.86 20.68 -14.80
N ARG A 28 7.19 19.39 -14.71
CA ARG A 28 7.99 18.70 -15.73
C ARG A 28 7.27 18.54 -17.07
N VAL A 29 5.94 18.38 -17.07
CA VAL A 29 5.16 18.41 -18.33
C VAL A 29 5.21 19.81 -18.93
N GLU A 30 5.01 20.86 -18.13
CA GLU A 30 5.07 22.24 -18.61
C GLU A 30 6.45 22.63 -19.17
N GLU A 31 7.53 22.13 -18.57
CA GLU A 31 8.90 22.36 -19.05
C GLU A 31 9.10 21.89 -20.51
N HIS A 32 8.46 20.77 -20.90
CA HIS A 32 8.67 20.16 -22.22
C HIS A 32 7.54 20.42 -23.22
N TYR A 33 6.34 20.73 -22.74
CA TYR A 33 5.16 20.93 -23.56
C TYR A 33 4.63 22.36 -23.54
N GLY A 34 5.12 23.23 -22.67
CA GLY A 34 4.57 24.56 -22.43
C GLY A 34 3.42 24.54 -21.43
N GLU A 35 2.88 25.72 -21.11
CA GLU A 35 1.89 25.91 -20.06
C GLU A 35 0.63 25.06 -20.28
N LEU A 36 0.24 24.31 -19.25
CA LEU A 36 -0.92 23.40 -19.32
C LEU A 36 -2.24 24.14 -19.53
N ASP A 37 -2.33 25.39 -19.09
CA ASP A 37 -3.49 26.23 -19.34
C ASP A 37 -3.75 26.40 -20.84
N GLY A 38 -2.69 26.65 -21.62
CA GLY A 38 -2.80 26.75 -23.08
C GLY A 38 -3.25 25.45 -23.74
N HIS A 39 -2.74 24.30 -23.28
CA HIS A 39 -3.21 22.98 -23.75
C HIS A 39 -4.68 22.75 -23.42
N TYR A 40 -5.11 23.13 -22.23
CA TYR A 40 -6.52 23.01 -21.85
C TYR A 40 -7.44 23.90 -22.70
N ASP A 41 -7.02 25.13 -22.97
CA ASP A 41 -7.81 26.08 -23.74
C ASP A 41 -7.83 25.74 -25.23
N SER A 42 -6.77 25.14 -25.76
CA SER A 42 -6.70 24.70 -27.15
C SER A 42 -7.63 23.53 -27.45
N ASP A 43 -7.53 22.44 -26.69
CA ASP A 43 -8.21 21.18 -27.02
C ASP A 43 -8.61 20.36 -25.79
N ARG A 44 -8.71 20.99 -24.62
CA ARG A 44 -8.94 20.32 -23.33
C ARG A 44 -7.88 19.26 -23.01
N MET A 45 -6.66 19.47 -23.50
CA MET A 45 -5.47 18.63 -23.33
C MET A 45 -5.51 17.29 -24.06
N GLU A 46 -6.41 17.09 -25.02
CA GLU A 46 -6.56 15.79 -25.72
C GLU A 46 -5.27 15.42 -26.47
N THR A 47 -4.69 16.34 -27.24
CA THR A 47 -3.43 16.11 -27.98
C THR A 47 -2.29 15.77 -27.03
N LEU A 48 -2.20 16.47 -25.89
CA LEU A 48 -1.17 16.20 -24.90
C LEU A 48 -1.36 14.82 -24.25
N ILE A 49 -2.60 14.45 -23.93
CA ILE A 49 -2.94 13.13 -23.38
C ILE A 49 -2.60 12.01 -24.38
N GLU A 50 -2.85 12.23 -25.67
CA GLU A 50 -2.50 11.29 -26.73
C GLU A 50 -0.98 11.07 -26.79
N GLN A 51 -0.18 12.13 -26.77
CA GLN A 51 1.29 12.05 -26.80
C GLN A 51 1.89 11.39 -25.55
N LEU A 52 1.19 11.45 -24.42
CA LEU A 52 1.55 10.76 -23.18
C LEU A 52 0.95 9.35 -23.08
N THR A 53 0.24 8.88 -24.11
CA THR A 53 -0.35 7.54 -24.12
C THR A 53 0.63 6.53 -24.70
N TYR A 54 0.90 5.48 -23.94
CA TYR A 54 1.77 4.39 -24.35
C TYR A 54 1.13 3.05 -24.00
N SER A 55 0.76 2.27 -25.02
CA SER A 55 -0.05 1.08 -24.84
C SER A 55 0.75 -0.15 -24.39
N THR A 56 0.05 -1.22 -24.01
CA THR A 56 0.70 -2.51 -23.72
C THR A 56 1.37 -3.08 -24.96
N GLU A 57 0.75 -2.85 -26.12
CA GLU A 57 1.26 -3.31 -27.40
C GLU A 57 2.53 -2.55 -27.80
N ASP A 58 2.59 -1.24 -27.55
CA ASP A 58 3.80 -0.45 -27.79
C ASP A 58 4.96 -0.96 -26.93
N GLN A 59 4.70 -1.29 -25.66
CA GLN A 59 5.69 -1.90 -24.77
C GLN A 59 6.13 -3.28 -25.27
N ARG A 60 5.19 -4.13 -25.68
CA ARG A 60 5.48 -5.47 -26.22
C ARG A 60 6.34 -5.41 -27.47
N ARG A 61 6.12 -4.40 -28.31
CA ARG A 61 6.90 -4.14 -29.53
C ARG A 61 8.20 -3.35 -29.30
N GLY A 62 8.50 -2.96 -28.06
CA GLY A 62 9.72 -2.21 -27.74
C GLY A 62 9.81 -0.85 -28.43
N ARG A 63 8.67 -0.18 -28.64
CA ARG A 63 8.66 1.13 -29.30
C ARG A 63 9.43 2.18 -28.48
N PRO A 64 10.03 3.19 -29.13
CA PRO A 64 10.68 4.28 -28.42
C PRO A 64 9.65 5.16 -27.70
N ASN A 65 10.12 5.98 -26.76
CA ASN A 65 9.31 6.98 -26.07
C ASN A 65 8.70 7.98 -27.09
N PRO A 66 7.36 8.06 -27.21
CA PRO A 66 6.70 8.98 -28.14
C PRO A 66 6.65 10.43 -27.62
N SER A 67 6.99 10.67 -26.35
CA SER A 67 6.88 11.98 -25.72
C SER A 67 8.17 12.80 -25.83
N LYS A 68 8.06 14.11 -25.58
CA LYS A 68 9.20 15.04 -25.43
C LYS A 68 9.89 14.94 -24.06
N LEU A 69 9.38 14.11 -23.15
CA LEU A 69 9.90 14.02 -21.78
C LEU A 69 11.15 13.13 -21.73
N PRO A 70 12.30 13.64 -21.26
CA PRO A 70 13.50 12.84 -21.08
C PRO A 70 13.37 12.03 -19.78
N PHE A 71 13.46 10.71 -19.85
CA PHE A 71 13.55 9.85 -18.67
C PHE A 71 14.25 8.53 -19.01
N ILE A 72 14.81 7.88 -17.97
CA ILE A 72 15.43 6.55 -18.07
C ILE A 72 14.51 5.55 -17.38
N GLY A 73 14.33 4.38 -17.99
CA GLY A 73 13.57 3.27 -17.43
C GLY A 73 12.32 2.93 -18.25
N ASN A 74 11.31 2.37 -17.58
CA ASN A 74 10.13 1.85 -18.26
C ASN A 74 9.25 2.98 -18.84
N VAL A 75 9.13 3.04 -20.17
CA VAL A 75 8.38 4.07 -20.91
C VAL A 75 6.92 4.13 -20.49
N ARG A 76 6.25 2.97 -20.42
CA ARG A 76 4.84 2.88 -20.05
C ARG A 76 4.58 3.45 -18.66
N ASN A 77 5.35 3.05 -17.66
CA ASN A 77 5.14 3.46 -16.27
C ASN A 77 5.40 4.97 -16.07
N ASN A 78 6.45 5.49 -16.72
CA ASN A 78 6.75 6.92 -16.70
C ASN A 78 5.62 7.73 -17.35
N LEU A 79 5.24 7.38 -18.58
CA LEU A 79 4.19 8.11 -19.31
C LEU A 79 2.81 8.00 -18.66
N ALA A 80 2.47 6.84 -18.07
CA ALA A 80 1.24 6.70 -17.29
C ALA A 80 1.20 7.69 -16.10
N SER A 81 2.35 7.94 -15.45
CA SER A 81 2.45 8.87 -14.32
C SER A 81 2.26 10.32 -14.75
N TYR A 82 2.89 10.74 -15.86
CA TYR A 82 2.71 12.09 -16.41
C TYR A 82 1.31 12.30 -17.00
N LYS A 83 0.75 11.30 -17.69
CA LYS A 83 -0.64 11.33 -18.18
C LYS A 83 -1.63 11.51 -17.04
N SER A 84 -1.43 10.77 -15.95
CA SER A 84 -2.26 10.92 -14.74
C SER A 84 -2.17 12.34 -14.19
N ALA A 85 -0.98 12.94 -14.22
CA ALA A 85 -0.79 14.31 -13.75
C ALA A 85 -1.59 15.33 -14.59
N VAL A 86 -1.54 15.21 -15.92
CA VAL A 86 -2.31 16.04 -16.86
C VAL A 86 -3.82 15.86 -16.66
N LEU A 87 -4.31 14.63 -16.47
CA LEU A 87 -5.73 14.37 -16.23
C LEU A 87 -6.24 15.03 -14.94
N TRP A 88 -5.44 15.06 -13.88
CA TRP A 88 -5.80 15.75 -12.64
C TRP A 88 -5.86 17.27 -12.86
N TYR A 89 -4.93 17.83 -13.63
CA TYR A 89 -4.97 19.25 -13.98
C TYR A 89 -6.17 19.61 -14.84
N ARG A 90 -6.53 18.73 -15.81
CA ARG A 90 -7.76 18.85 -16.60
C ARG A 90 -9.01 18.87 -15.72
N ARG A 91 -9.07 18.02 -14.70
CA ARG A 91 -10.16 17.99 -13.72
C ARG A 91 -10.23 19.29 -12.91
N PHE A 92 -9.08 19.77 -12.44
CA PHE A 92 -8.99 21.07 -11.75
C PHE A 92 -9.57 22.21 -12.59
N ARG A 93 -9.15 22.32 -13.86
CA ARG A 93 -9.68 23.33 -14.80
C ARG A 93 -11.18 23.14 -15.10
N GLY A 94 -11.67 21.91 -15.06
CA GLY A 94 -13.08 21.58 -15.26
C GLY A 94 -13.99 21.83 -14.06
N SER A 95 -13.44 21.87 -12.84
CA SER A 95 -14.25 22.03 -11.61
C SER A 95 -14.72 23.45 -11.31
N GLY A 96 -14.28 24.45 -12.10
CA GLY A 96 -14.58 25.85 -11.85
C GLY A 96 -13.85 26.40 -10.62
N THR A 97 -13.23 27.56 -10.73
CA THR A 97 -12.56 28.23 -9.60
C THR A 97 -13.60 28.67 -8.57
N VAL A 98 -13.70 27.96 -7.44
CA VAL A 98 -14.30 28.54 -6.24
C VAL A 98 -13.26 29.46 -5.64
N ALA A 99 -13.44 30.77 -5.82
CA ALA A 99 -12.69 31.77 -5.07
C ALA A 99 -12.94 31.56 -3.56
N PRO A 100 -11.92 31.68 -2.69
CA PRO A 100 -12.10 31.47 -1.27
C PRO A 100 -12.83 32.66 -0.65
N SER A 101 -14.16 32.59 -0.53
CA SER A 101 -14.89 33.44 0.38
C SER A 101 -14.79 32.85 1.78
N SER A 102 -14.13 33.59 2.67
CA SER A 102 -14.18 33.40 4.11
C SER A 102 -15.62 33.35 4.64
N THR A 103 -15.76 32.76 5.83
CA THR A 103 -16.91 32.76 6.77
C THR A 103 -17.96 31.65 6.63
N SER A 104 -18.06 30.84 7.69
CA SER A 104 -19.28 30.15 8.15
C SER A 104 -19.73 30.81 9.46
N PRO A 105 -20.91 30.51 10.05
CA PRO A 105 -22.06 29.74 9.55
C PRO A 105 -23.40 30.48 9.72
N SER A 106 -24.41 30.18 8.89
CA SER A 106 -25.83 30.12 9.33
C SER A 106 -26.76 29.68 8.20
N GLN A 107 -27.53 28.63 8.49
CA GLN A 107 -28.89 28.42 7.96
C GLN A 107 -29.89 29.01 8.98
N PRO A 108 -31.21 29.18 8.69
CA PRO A 108 -31.98 28.58 7.59
C PRO A 108 -33.00 29.51 6.86
N SER A 109 -33.46 28.99 5.72
CA SER A 109 -34.85 28.99 5.25
C SER A 109 -35.42 30.12 4.36
N THR A 110 -36.22 29.62 3.40
CA THR A 110 -37.37 30.23 2.67
C THR A 110 -37.12 31.39 1.70
N ALA A 111 -37.27 31.14 0.40
CA ALA A 111 -38.54 31.25 -0.33
C ALA A 111 -38.29 31.32 -1.85
N SER A 112 -38.95 30.44 -2.62
CA SER A 112 -39.21 30.68 -4.05
C SER A 112 -40.33 31.71 -4.21
N PRO A 113 -40.38 32.39 -5.36
CA PRO A 113 -41.59 32.27 -6.18
C PRO A 113 -41.28 31.88 -7.63
N LEU A 114 -42.15 31.01 -8.13
CA LEU A 114 -42.23 30.48 -9.48
C LEU A 114 -42.87 31.48 -10.48
N LEU A 115 -42.48 31.29 -11.75
CA LEU A 115 -43.31 31.34 -12.97
C LEU A 115 -43.88 32.66 -13.49
N ALA A 116 -43.31 33.14 -14.60
CA ALA A 116 -43.92 33.13 -15.95
C ALA A 116 -42.84 33.66 -16.93
N ALA A 117 -42.53 33.06 -18.09
CA ALA A 117 -43.41 32.37 -19.02
C ALA A 117 -42.71 31.16 -19.67
N ALA A 118 -43.47 30.08 -19.76
CA ALA A 118 -43.24 28.95 -20.64
C ALA A 118 -44.04 29.17 -21.93
N ALA A 119 -43.52 28.74 -23.09
CA ALA A 119 -44.23 27.89 -24.06
C ALA A 119 -43.45 27.75 -25.38
N ALA A 120 -43.15 26.49 -25.72
CA ALA A 120 -42.85 25.86 -27.03
C ALA A 120 -41.64 24.90 -26.88
N SER A 121 -41.80 23.76 -26.21
CA SER A 121 -42.19 22.46 -26.79
C SER A 121 -41.23 21.92 -27.86
N GLU A 122 -40.15 21.26 -27.43
CA GLU A 122 -39.65 20.06 -28.10
C GLU A 122 -39.45 18.97 -27.04
N SER A 123 -40.34 18.00 -27.08
CA SER A 123 -40.35 16.82 -26.22
C SER A 123 -39.21 15.88 -26.61
N TRP A 124 -38.12 15.88 -25.83
CA TRP A 124 -37.16 14.78 -25.88
C TRP A 124 -37.72 13.62 -25.04
N PRO A 125 -37.82 12.38 -25.56
CA PRO A 125 -38.36 11.28 -24.78
C PRO A 125 -37.41 10.97 -23.61
N PRO A 126 -37.92 10.48 -22.46
CA PRO A 126 -37.06 10.02 -21.40
C PRO A 126 -36.22 8.85 -21.93
N ARG A 127 -34.90 9.02 -22.04
CA ARG A 127 -33.99 7.89 -22.22
C ARG A 127 -34.06 7.05 -20.96
N ARG A 128 -35.01 6.11 -20.92
CA ARG A 128 -34.79 4.84 -20.24
C ARG A 128 -33.67 4.14 -20.97
N THR A 129 -32.43 4.46 -20.62
CA THR A 129 -31.34 3.52 -20.83
C THR A 129 -31.56 2.42 -19.81
N GLU A 130 -32.33 1.40 -20.19
CA GLU A 130 -32.12 0.09 -19.58
C GLU A 130 -30.62 -0.19 -19.62
N PRO A 131 -30.01 -0.68 -18.53
CA PRO A 131 -28.60 -1.04 -18.55
C PRO A 131 -28.43 -2.06 -19.66
N LYS A 132 -27.80 -1.63 -20.76
CA LYS A 132 -27.51 -2.49 -21.90
C LYS A 132 -26.75 -3.68 -21.33
N ALA A 133 -27.38 -4.84 -21.30
CA ALA A 133 -26.75 -6.07 -20.83
C ALA A 133 -25.43 -6.18 -21.59
N LEU A 134 -24.32 -6.05 -20.85
CA LEU A 134 -23.00 -6.19 -21.42
C LEU A 134 -22.95 -7.58 -22.04
N GLU A 135 -22.75 -7.65 -23.34
CA GLU A 135 -22.56 -8.94 -24.02
C GLU A 135 -21.48 -9.74 -23.27
N PRO A 136 -21.65 -11.05 -23.12
CA PRO A 136 -20.68 -11.89 -22.42
C PRO A 136 -19.31 -11.72 -23.09
N ARG A 137 -18.39 -11.08 -22.37
CA ARG A 137 -17.01 -10.91 -22.85
C ARG A 137 -16.36 -12.28 -22.97
N VAL A 138 -15.99 -12.65 -24.18
CA VAL A 138 -15.06 -13.75 -24.45
C VAL A 138 -13.64 -13.23 -24.18
N GLY A 139 -13.13 -13.44 -22.97
CA GLY A 139 -11.80 -12.99 -22.56
C GLY A 139 -11.58 -13.05 -21.04
N PRO A 140 -10.34 -12.81 -20.55
CA PRO A 140 -10.08 -12.78 -19.12
C PRO A 140 -10.88 -11.66 -18.44
N ARG A 141 -11.45 -11.97 -17.26
CA ARG A 141 -12.09 -10.95 -16.41
C ARG A 141 -11.06 -9.89 -16.02
N THR A 142 -11.48 -8.65 -16.14
CA THR A 142 -10.75 -7.45 -15.73
C THR A 142 -11.21 -7.00 -14.35
N LEU A 143 -10.47 -6.09 -13.72
CA LEU A 143 -10.87 -5.54 -12.42
C LEU A 143 -12.23 -4.81 -12.45
N VAL A 144 -12.66 -4.32 -13.63
CA VAL A 144 -14.01 -3.75 -13.83
C VAL A 144 -15.10 -4.82 -13.68
N ASP A 145 -14.84 -6.04 -14.16
CA ASP A 145 -15.79 -7.17 -14.04
C ASP A 145 -15.94 -7.61 -12.57
N PHE A 146 -14.96 -7.27 -11.72
CA PHE A 146 -15.01 -7.40 -10.26
C PHE A 146 -15.48 -6.12 -9.55
N ARG A 147 -16.06 -5.16 -10.27
CA ARG A 147 -16.55 -3.88 -9.68
C ARG A 147 -15.48 -3.10 -8.92
N LEU A 148 -14.24 -3.15 -9.41
CA LEU A 148 -13.07 -2.54 -8.76
C LEU A 148 -12.72 -3.15 -7.39
N ASP A 149 -13.26 -4.33 -7.09
CA ASP A 149 -12.93 -5.10 -5.89
C ASP A 149 -11.72 -5.99 -6.15
N GLY A 150 -10.57 -5.55 -5.65
CA GLY A 150 -9.33 -6.32 -5.72
C GLY A 150 -9.34 -7.59 -4.89
N HIS A 151 -10.15 -7.66 -3.82
CA HIS A 151 -10.28 -8.84 -2.98
C HIS A 151 -10.99 -9.94 -3.74
N THR A 152 -12.18 -9.67 -4.30
CA THR A 152 -12.91 -10.65 -5.12
C THR A 152 -12.12 -11.07 -6.36
N ALA A 153 -11.38 -10.15 -6.97
CA ALA A 153 -10.48 -10.48 -8.08
C ALA A 153 -9.38 -11.46 -7.65
N LEU A 154 -8.76 -11.23 -6.49
CA LEU A 154 -7.74 -12.10 -5.93
C LEU A 154 -8.30 -13.48 -5.56
N GLU A 155 -9.46 -13.54 -4.90
CA GLU A 155 -10.17 -14.79 -4.57
C GLU A 155 -10.44 -15.61 -5.84
N ALA A 156 -10.94 -14.97 -6.90
CA ALA A 156 -11.18 -15.63 -8.17
C ALA A 156 -9.90 -16.19 -8.81
N ILE A 157 -8.79 -15.46 -8.74
CA ILE A 157 -7.49 -15.93 -9.23
C ILE A 157 -7.03 -17.13 -8.40
N ILE A 158 -7.09 -17.04 -7.07
CA ILE A 158 -6.68 -18.12 -6.16
C ILE A 158 -7.54 -19.36 -6.37
N ALA A 159 -8.86 -19.22 -6.53
CA ALA A 159 -9.78 -20.32 -6.81
C ALA A 159 -9.42 -21.09 -8.10
N SER A 160 -8.92 -20.38 -9.11
CA SER A 160 -8.45 -20.98 -10.36
C SER A 160 -7.05 -21.61 -10.27
N SER A 161 -6.29 -21.30 -9.23
CA SER A 161 -4.93 -21.81 -9.02
C SER A 161 -4.93 -23.17 -8.29
N GLN A 162 -3.73 -23.74 -8.10
CA GLN A 162 -3.56 -24.96 -7.29
C GLN A 162 -3.90 -24.77 -5.81
N TYR A 163 -3.89 -23.53 -5.30
CA TYR A 163 -4.22 -23.26 -3.90
C TYR A 163 -5.71 -23.41 -3.61
N ARG A 164 -6.59 -23.17 -4.60
CA ARG A 164 -8.07 -23.27 -4.52
C ARG A 164 -8.76 -22.31 -3.55
N THR A 165 -8.19 -22.00 -2.39
CA THR A 165 -8.76 -21.10 -1.39
C THR A 165 -7.73 -20.10 -0.90
N VAL A 166 -8.19 -18.95 -0.40
CA VAL A 166 -7.34 -17.93 0.22
C VAL A 166 -6.62 -18.51 1.44
N ALA A 167 -7.33 -19.25 2.30
CA ALA A 167 -6.77 -19.92 3.46
C ALA A 167 -5.58 -20.84 3.09
N GLN A 168 -5.74 -21.67 2.07
CA GLN A 168 -4.67 -22.56 1.59
C GLN A 168 -3.50 -21.78 0.96
N ALA A 169 -3.79 -20.72 0.19
CA ALA A 169 -2.74 -19.86 -0.36
C ALA A 169 -1.92 -19.20 0.76
N VAL A 170 -2.58 -18.70 1.80
CA VAL A 170 -1.91 -18.14 2.99
C VAL A 170 -1.08 -19.21 3.70
N ALA A 171 -1.64 -20.39 3.94
CA ALA A 171 -0.94 -21.47 4.63
C ALA A 171 0.34 -21.89 3.90
N SER A 172 0.27 -22.07 2.59
CA SER A 172 1.40 -22.53 1.76
C SER A 172 2.42 -21.45 1.43
N LEU A 173 2.07 -20.16 1.54
CA LEU A 173 2.93 -19.05 1.13
C LEU A 173 3.41 -18.17 2.27
N SER A 174 2.98 -18.43 3.51
CA SER A 174 3.45 -17.71 4.70
C SER A 174 4.62 -18.44 5.34
N LEU A 175 5.76 -17.77 5.44
CA LEU A 175 6.96 -18.29 6.07
C LEU A 175 7.15 -17.70 7.46
N PHE A 176 7.42 -18.59 8.41
CA PHE A 176 7.64 -18.29 9.82
C PHE A 176 9.08 -18.66 10.21
N SER A 177 9.59 -18.04 11.27
CA SER A 177 10.91 -18.41 11.82
C SER A 177 10.87 -19.83 12.40
N HIS A 178 11.97 -20.57 12.38
CA HIS A 178 11.98 -21.89 13.02
C HIS A 178 11.69 -21.80 14.53
N PRO A 179 10.95 -22.74 15.15
CA PRO A 179 10.75 -22.74 16.61
C PRO A 179 12.04 -22.73 17.42
N GLN A 180 13.10 -23.41 16.97
CA GLN A 180 14.42 -23.36 17.62
C GLN A 180 15.07 -21.97 17.56
N THR A 181 14.90 -21.24 16.47
CA THR A 181 15.34 -19.86 16.31
C THR A 181 14.58 -18.94 17.27
N VAL A 182 13.26 -19.09 17.35
CA VAL A 182 12.43 -18.28 18.25
C VAL A 182 12.71 -18.57 19.74
N ARG A 183 12.98 -19.84 20.09
CA ARG A 183 13.34 -20.20 21.48
C ARG A 183 14.59 -19.45 21.97
N GLN A 184 15.57 -19.21 21.11
CA GLN A 184 16.78 -18.46 21.49
C GLN A 184 16.49 -16.99 21.85
N THR A 185 15.41 -16.39 21.34
CA THR A 185 14.99 -15.04 21.72
C THR A 185 14.02 -15.03 22.91
N GLY A 186 13.56 -16.20 23.36
CA GLY A 186 12.51 -16.33 24.38
C GLY A 186 11.19 -15.66 23.97
N GLY A 187 10.95 -15.49 22.66
CA GLY A 187 9.77 -14.77 22.15
C GLY A 187 9.79 -13.26 22.39
N LYS A 188 10.90 -12.68 22.85
CA LYS A 188 11.02 -11.24 23.13
C LYS A 188 11.31 -10.43 21.86
N ALA A 189 10.94 -9.15 21.88
CA ALA A 189 11.37 -8.17 20.89
C ALA A 189 12.90 -8.12 20.77
N LEU A 190 13.39 -8.09 19.54
CA LEU A 190 14.82 -8.00 19.24
C LEU A 190 15.35 -6.57 19.38
N PHE A 191 14.53 -5.57 19.05
CA PHE A 191 14.87 -4.15 19.14
C PHE A 191 13.77 -3.37 19.85
N PRO A 192 14.12 -2.39 20.71
CA PRO A 192 13.16 -1.46 21.30
C PRO A 192 12.66 -0.49 20.23
N ALA A 193 11.58 -0.84 19.54
CA ALA A 193 11.04 -0.04 18.44
C ALA A 193 9.52 -0.13 18.39
N ILE A 194 8.89 0.91 17.87
CA ILE A 194 7.44 0.98 17.63
C ILE A 194 7.16 1.63 16.27
N ARG A 195 5.98 1.39 15.70
CA ARG A 195 5.57 1.97 14.42
C ARG A 195 5.20 3.44 14.58
N ASN A 196 5.95 4.32 13.93
CA ASN A 196 5.56 5.71 13.72
C ASN A 196 6.12 6.23 12.39
N PRO A 197 5.34 6.11 11.29
CA PRO A 197 5.80 6.46 9.94
C PRO A 197 6.01 7.96 9.73
N ARG A 198 5.61 8.82 10.69
CA ARG A 198 5.79 10.28 10.57
C ARG A 198 7.13 10.76 11.14
N ARG A 199 7.75 9.98 12.02
CA ARG A 199 8.95 10.35 12.76
C ARG A 199 10.05 9.29 12.66
N VAL A 200 10.09 8.65 11.50
CA VAL A 200 10.96 7.50 11.22
C VAL A 200 12.43 7.83 11.52
N GLY A 201 13.07 6.98 12.31
CA GLY A 201 14.47 7.10 12.68
C GLY A 201 14.77 7.97 13.89
N GLN A 202 13.76 8.62 14.45
CA GLN A 202 13.90 9.30 15.73
C GLN A 202 13.82 8.30 16.88
N ILE A 203 14.47 8.64 17.97
CA ILE A 203 14.33 7.95 19.24
C ILE A 203 13.48 8.84 20.13
N ASP A 204 12.48 8.24 20.78
CA ASP A 204 11.59 8.95 21.69
C ASP A 204 11.23 8.09 22.89
N GLU A 205 10.62 8.68 23.90
CA GLU A 205 10.07 7.97 25.04
C GLU A 205 8.63 7.52 24.76
N HIS A 206 8.36 6.25 25.02
CA HIS A 206 7.03 5.65 24.95
C HIS A 206 6.84 4.76 26.16
N GLU A 207 5.79 5.02 26.95
CA GLU A 207 5.48 4.27 28.18
C GLU A 207 6.68 4.14 29.15
N GLY A 208 7.46 5.22 29.30
CA GLY A 208 8.63 5.25 30.19
C GLY A 208 9.88 4.54 29.63
N ARG A 209 9.86 4.10 28.36
CA ARG A 209 10.98 3.43 27.69
C ARG A 209 11.41 4.20 26.44
N ARG A 210 12.71 4.34 26.24
CA ARG A 210 13.26 4.87 24.98
C ARG A 210 13.10 3.83 23.86
N VAL A 211 12.51 4.23 22.75
CA VAL A 211 12.22 3.38 21.59
C VAL A 211 12.56 4.08 20.27
N LEU A 212 12.90 3.27 19.26
CA LEU A 212 13.03 3.72 17.88
C LEU A 212 11.63 3.87 17.25
N LEU A 213 11.37 5.04 16.66
CA LEU A 213 10.19 5.30 15.83
C LEU A 213 10.46 4.78 14.41
N ASP A 214 9.67 3.80 13.95
CA ASP A 214 10.00 2.99 12.76
C ASP A 214 8.86 2.88 11.73
N ASP A 215 9.18 2.48 10.50
CA ASP A 215 8.27 2.27 9.37
C ASP A 215 8.16 0.80 8.92
N ASN A 216 8.42 -0.16 9.82
CA ASN A 216 8.59 -1.61 9.60
C ASN A 216 9.98 -2.03 9.07
N LYS A 217 10.97 -1.15 9.12
CA LYS A 217 12.35 -1.54 8.84
C LYS A 217 12.94 -2.43 9.94
N SER A 218 12.76 -2.11 11.22
CA SER A 218 13.35 -2.91 12.31
C SER A 218 12.72 -4.29 12.47
N PRO A 219 11.39 -4.52 12.28
CA PRO A 219 10.83 -5.86 12.19
C PRO A 219 11.36 -6.65 10.98
N THR A 220 11.53 -5.98 9.82
CA THR A 220 12.11 -6.61 8.63
C THR A 220 13.56 -7.05 8.88
N ASP A 221 14.37 -6.16 9.45
CA ASP A 221 15.76 -6.45 9.79
C ASP A 221 15.85 -7.53 10.88
N ALA A 222 14.99 -7.49 11.90
CA ALA A 222 14.88 -8.50 12.95
C ALA A 222 14.62 -9.90 12.36
N PHE A 223 13.59 -10.03 11.51
CA PHE A 223 13.24 -11.30 10.90
C PHE A 223 14.35 -11.80 9.96
N LEU A 224 14.87 -10.93 9.09
CA LEU A 224 15.92 -11.34 8.15
C LEU A 224 17.17 -11.82 8.89
N TRP A 225 17.67 -11.03 9.85
CA TRP A 225 18.95 -11.30 10.51
C TRP A 225 18.85 -12.48 11.45
N ALA A 226 17.76 -12.63 12.20
CA ALA A 226 17.58 -13.77 13.09
C ALA A 226 17.45 -15.11 12.34
N ASN A 227 17.01 -15.07 11.08
CA ASN A 227 16.88 -16.25 10.22
C ASN A 227 18.06 -16.42 9.23
N GLY A 228 19.18 -15.72 9.43
CA GLY A 228 20.37 -15.87 8.57
C GLY A 228 20.20 -15.35 7.13
N LEU A 229 19.13 -14.59 6.85
CA LEU A 229 18.84 -14.04 5.55
C LEU A 229 19.57 -12.71 5.35
N ASN A 230 20.25 -12.56 4.21
CA ASN A 230 21.03 -11.36 3.89
C ASN A 230 20.26 -10.31 3.07
N ARG A 231 19.13 -10.70 2.46
CA ARG A 231 18.29 -9.85 1.63
C ARG A 231 16.82 -10.28 1.68
N ARG A 232 15.94 -9.30 1.46
CA ARG A 232 14.51 -9.54 1.21
C ARG A 232 14.33 -10.23 -0.14
N GLY A 233 13.42 -11.21 -0.20
CA GLY A 233 12.97 -11.80 -1.45
C GLY A 233 12.28 -10.77 -2.34
N ARG A 234 12.38 -10.92 -3.66
CA ARG A 234 11.64 -10.04 -4.57
C ARG A 234 10.14 -10.22 -4.33
N ASP A 235 9.39 -9.12 -4.27
CA ASP A 235 7.94 -9.11 -4.14
C ASP A 235 7.41 -9.87 -2.90
N THR A 236 8.17 -9.91 -1.80
CA THR A 236 7.71 -10.39 -0.48
C THR A 236 7.44 -9.23 0.47
N GLN A 237 6.65 -9.39 1.52
CA GLN A 237 6.45 -8.42 2.61
C GLN A 237 6.61 -9.12 3.96
N PHE A 238 6.91 -8.32 5.00
CA PHE A 238 6.97 -8.79 6.39
C PHE A 238 5.78 -8.20 7.11
N ASN A 239 4.94 -9.08 7.64
CA ASN A 239 3.66 -8.70 8.22
C ASN A 239 3.63 -9.11 9.69
N HIS A 240 2.97 -8.27 10.48
CA HIS A 240 2.69 -8.59 11.87
C HIS A 240 1.49 -9.52 11.97
N VAL A 241 1.57 -10.52 12.85
CA VAL A 241 0.48 -11.48 13.11
C VAL A 241 -0.59 -10.86 14.02
N TYR A 242 -0.15 -10.05 14.99
CA TYR A 242 -0.99 -9.26 15.88
C TYR A 242 -0.82 -7.78 15.57
N ALA A 243 -1.90 -7.01 15.69
CA ALA A 243 -1.92 -5.56 15.49
C ALA A 243 -1.29 -4.79 16.68
N ALA A 244 -0.08 -5.18 17.08
CA ALA A 244 0.63 -4.65 18.25
C ALA A 244 1.72 -3.64 17.83
N SER A 245 1.35 -2.70 16.96
CA SER A 245 2.33 -1.83 16.29
C SER A 245 2.96 -0.76 17.20
N LEU A 246 2.32 -0.46 18.33
CA LEU A 246 2.83 0.46 19.36
C LEU A 246 3.43 -0.27 20.56
N ASP A 247 3.36 -1.61 20.59
CA ASP A 247 3.91 -2.42 21.66
C ASP A 247 5.39 -2.72 21.37
N ALA A 248 6.30 -2.10 22.13
CA ALA A 248 7.73 -2.27 21.96
C ALA A 248 8.23 -3.69 22.24
N ASP A 249 7.48 -4.51 22.97
CA ASP A 249 7.82 -5.89 23.31
C ASP A 249 7.30 -6.90 22.26
N ALA A 250 6.32 -6.50 21.44
CA ALA A 250 5.78 -7.33 20.37
C ALA A 250 6.21 -6.90 18.96
N TYR A 251 6.55 -5.63 18.74
CA TYR A 251 6.73 -5.06 17.39
C TYR A 251 7.87 -5.72 16.59
N THR A 252 8.96 -6.09 17.26
CA THR A 252 10.11 -6.78 16.63
C THR A 252 10.28 -8.22 17.12
N ALA A 253 9.28 -8.76 17.81
CA ALA A 253 9.30 -10.15 18.27
C ALA A 253 9.10 -11.09 17.08
N LEU A 254 10.01 -12.05 16.90
CA LEU A 254 9.93 -13.07 15.85
C LEU A 254 8.59 -13.82 15.78
N PRO A 255 7.96 -14.25 16.89
CA PRO A 255 6.66 -14.94 16.81
C PRO A 255 5.55 -14.03 16.26
N ASN A 256 5.72 -12.71 16.33
CA ASN A 256 4.75 -11.75 15.78
C ASN A 256 4.98 -11.43 14.30
N ILE A 257 5.96 -12.02 13.63
CA ILE A 257 6.33 -11.65 12.26
C ILE A 257 6.30 -12.87 11.35
N CYS A 258 5.65 -12.72 10.20
CA CYS A 258 5.74 -13.68 9.09
C CYS A 258 6.15 -12.98 7.79
N MET A 259 6.70 -13.74 6.85
CA MET A 259 7.00 -13.28 5.51
C MET A 259 5.99 -13.88 4.53
N THR A 260 5.39 -13.04 3.68
CA THR A 260 4.44 -13.49 2.64
C THR A 260 4.75 -12.86 1.29
N PRO A 261 4.24 -13.39 0.17
CA PRO A 261 4.21 -12.67 -1.10
C PRO A 261 3.37 -11.39 -1.00
N ALA A 262 3.84 -10.33 -1.65
CA ALA A 262 3.20 -9.01 -1.62
C ALA A 262 1.73 -9.03 -2.10
N PHE A 263 1.37 -9.96 -2.98
CA PHE A 263 0.02 -10.07 -3.52
C PHE A 263 -1.02 -10.63 -2.54
N ILE A 264 -0.60 -11.32 -1.46
CA ILE A 264 -1.48 -11.73 -0.35
C ILE A 264 -1.21 -10.96 0.94
N ALA A 265 -0.13 -10.19 1.01
CA ALA A 265 0.28 -9.49 2.23
C ALA A 265 -0.81 -8.57 2.81
N LYS A 266 -1.62 -7.92 1.96
CA LYS A 266 -2.70 -7.06 2.46
C LYS A 266 -3.81 -7.86 3.17
N LEU A 267 -3.98 -9.14 2.86
CA LEU A 267 -4.98 -9.97 3.55
C LEU A 267 -4.61 -10.19 5.03
N THR A 268 -3.34 -10.10 5.39
CA THR A 268 -2.87 -10.35 6.76
C THR A 268 -3.29 -9.27 7.75
N ASP A 269 -3.80 -8.12 7.28
CA ASP A 269 -4.35 -7.05 8.12
C ASP A 269 -5.78 -6.64 7.75
N THR A 270 -6.36 -7.15 6.65
CA THR A 270 -7.74 -6.80 6.24
C THR A 270 -8.73 -7.97 6.23
N SER A 271 -8.28 -9.22 6.33
CA SER A 271 -9.17 -10.39 6.39
C SER A 271 -9.14 -10.99 7.79
N ASP A 272 -10.28 -11.00 8.48
CA ASP A 272 -10.40 -11.56 9.82
C ASP A 272 -10.12 -13.06 9.86
N GLU A 273 -10.52 -13.79 8.81
CA GLU A 273 -10.22 -15.21 8.63
C GLU A 273 -8.70 -15.44 8.54
N VAL A 274 -8.01 -14.70 7.67
CA VAL A 274 -6.56 -14.78 7.51
C VAL A 274 -5.84 -14.37 8.80
N CYS A 275 -6.31 -13.32 9.47
CA CYS A 275 -5.77 -12.91 10.77
C CYS A 275 -5.88 -14.04 11.81
N ARG A 276 -7.03 -14.72 11.91
CA ARG A 276 -7.23 -15.84 12.83
C ARG A 276 -6.31 -17.02 12.50
N LEU A 277 -6.20 -17.38 11.22
CA LEU A 277 -5.30 -18.45 10.74
C LEU A 277 -3.84 -18.17 11.11
N LEU A 278 -3.33 -16.97 10.83
CA LEU A 278 -1.95 -16.60 11.13
C LEU A 278 -1.66 -16.53 12.63
N ARG A 279 -2.61 -16.03 13.43
CA ARG A 279 -2.50 -16.01 14.90
C ARG A 279 -2.44 -17.42 15.46
N TYR A 280 -3.35 -18.29 15.02
CA TYR A 280 -3.33 -19.68 15.46
C TYR A 280 -2.05 -20.40 15.00
N ARG A 281 -1.57 -20.17 13.77
CA ARG A 281 -0.29 -20.73 13.30
C ARG A 281 0.89 -20.31 14.17
N SER A 282 1.00 -19.01 14.46
CA SER A 282 2.06 -18.49 15.33
C SER A 282 1.97 -19.10 16.73
N TYR A 283 0.77 -19.15 17.31
CA TYR A 283 0.55 -19.78 18.62
C TYR A 283 0.89 -21.27 18.61
N GLN A 284 0.48 -22.02 17.59
CA GLN A 284 0.81 -23.45 17.44
C GLN A 284 2.34 -23.66 17.42
N LEU A 285 3.08 -22.80 16.71
CA LEU A 285 4.53 -22.91 16.59
C LEU A 285 5.29 -22.52 17.86
N TYR A 286 4.80 -21.52 18.60
CA TYR A 286 5.61 -20.83 19.61
C TYR A 286 4.97 -20.76 21.00
N GLN A 287 3.69 -21.10 21.16
CA GLN A 287 2.90 -20.88 22.38
C GLN A 287 3.01 -19.43 22.88
N TRP A 288 3.03 -18.49 21.94
CA TRP A 288 3.27 -17.07 22.18
C TRP A 288 2.04 -16.23 21.84
N VAL A 289 1.74 -15.27 22.69
CA VAL A 289 0.78 -14.18 22.44
C VAL A 289 1.36 -12.87 22.99
N PRO A 290 1.05 -11.71 22.39
CA PRO A 290 1.40 -10.42 22.98
C PRO A 290 0.71 -10.22 24.34
N ALA A 291 1.24 -9.33 25.17
CA ALA A 291 0.61 -8.99 26.44
C ALA A 291 -0.83 -8.48 26.22
N GLY A 292 -1.75 -8.88 27.10
CA GLY A 292 -3.17 -8.51 27.00
C GLY A 292 -3.97 -9.29 25.96
N HIS A 293 -3.36 -10.18 25.17
CA HIS A 293 -4.07 -11.07 24.26
C HIS A 293 -4.30 -12.46 24.87
N THR A 294 -5.42 -13.08 24.53
CA THR A 294 -5.69 -14.48 24.84
C THR A 294 -5.14 -15.40 23.76
N PRO A 295 -4.81 -16.67 24.10
CA PRO A 295 -4.54 -17.71 23.11
C PRO A 295 -5.66 -17.78 22.04
N PRO A 296 -5.31 -17.78 20.74
CA PRO A 296 -6.30 -17.87 19.68
C PRO A 296 -6.95 -19.25 19.64
N GLU A 297 -8.25 -19.29 19.36
CA GLU A 297 -8.96 -20.53 19.05
C GLU A 297 -8.48 -21.11 17.71
N ARG A 298 -8.50 -22.44 17.60
CA ARG A 298 -8.16 -23.13 16.35
C ARG A 298 -9.27 -22.91 15.30
N PRO A 299 -8.97 -22.35 14.12
CA PRO A 299 -9.92 -22.28 13.01
C PRO A 299 -10.34 -23.68 12.55
N GLU A 300 -11.60 -23.83 12.11
CA GLU A 300 -12.21 -25.12 11.78
C GLU A 300 -11.47 -25.84 10.66
N GLU A 301 -11.10 -25.09 9.63
CA GLU A 301 -10.42 -25.55 8.43
C GLU A 301 -8.92 -25.80 8.62
N TYR A 302 -8.34 -25.42 9.76
CA TYR A 302 -6.89 -25.32 9.93
C TYR A 302 -6.14 -26.64 9.68
N GLU A 303 -6.68 -27.76 10.18
CA GLU A 303 -6.04 -29.09 10.04
C GLU A 303 -6.06 -29.61 8.60
N ALA A 304 -6.94 -29.08 7.76
CA ALA A 304 -7.01 -29.43 6.34
C ALA A 304 -6.00 -28.63 5.49
N LEU A 305 -5.36 -27.61 6.05
CA LEU A 305 -4.46 -26.73 5.31
C LEU A 305 -3.03 -27.28 5.26
N GLU A 306 -2.43 -27.29 4.07
CA GLU A 306 -1.01 -27.60 3.90
C GLU A 306 -0.14 -26.35 4.14
N TRP A 307 0.42 -26.26 5.35
CA TRP A 307 1.30 -25.17 5.73
C TRP A 307 2.71 -25.32 5.16
N ALA A 308 3.29 -24.20 4.73
CA ALA A 308 4.72 -24.14 4.49
C ALA A 308 5.49 -24.51 5.77
N ALA A 309 6.56 -25.28 5.59
CA ALA A 309 7.52 -25.49 6.66
C ALA A 309 8.11 -24.14 7.12
N PRO A 310 8.35 -23.96 8.43
CA PRO A 310 9.15 -22.84 8.90
C PRO A 310 10.51 -22.80 8.19
N LEU A 311 11.18 -21.64 8.25
CA LEU A 311 12.56 -21.53 7.80
C LEU A 311 13.46 -22.52 8.55
N LEU A 312 14.64 -22.80 7.99
CA LEU A 312 15.63 -23.66 8.65
C LEU A 312 16.06 -23.06 10.00
N PRO A 313 16.35 -23.90 11.00
CA PRO A 313 16.88 -23.42 12.28
C PRO A 313 18.21 -22.69 12.08
N VAL A 314 18.38 -21.61 12.84
CA VAL A 314 19.67 -20.94 13.01
C VAL A 314 20.24 -21.39 14.35
N GLU A 315 21.45 -21.95 14.35
CA GLU A 315 22.08 -22.49 15.57
C GLU A 315 22.43 -21.42 16.60
N ASP A 316 22.95 -20.27 16.15
CA ASP A 316 23.30 -19.13 16.99
C ASP A 316 22.75 -17.82 16.40
N VAL A 317 21.57 -17.44 16.88
CA VAL A 317 20.87 -16.21 16.48
C VAL A 317 21.70 -14.97 16.84
N ARG A 318 22.34 -14.95 18.01
CA ARG A 318 23.12 -13.80 18.48
C ARG A 318 24.28 -13.53 17.54
N SER A 319 25.09 -14.54 17.25
CA SER A 319 26.23 -14.44 16.33
C SER A 319 25.80 -14.03 14.92
N THR A 320 24.71 -14.64 14.42
CA THR A 320 24.15 -14.31 13.10
C THR A 320 23.73 -12.83 13.00
N MET A 321 23.05 -12.32 14.03
CA MET A 321 22.61 -10.93 14.08
C MET A 321 23.79 -9.96 14.23
N VAL A 322 24.77 -10.27 15.09
CA VAL A 322 26.01 -9.47 15.20
C VAL A 322 26.71 -9.36 13.85
N GLY A 323 26.86 -10.47 13.13
CA GLY A 323 27.45 -10.48 11.79
C GLY A 323 26.62 -9.71 10.75
N ALA A 324 25.29 -9.71 10.85
CA ALA A 324 24.44 -8.89 9.98
C ALA A 324 24.59 -7.39 10.26
N MET A 325 24.63 -6.99 11.53
CA MET A 325 24.78 -5.59 11.94
C MET A 325 26.16 -5.03 11.59
N ALA A 326 27.22 -5.82 11.76
CA ALA A 326 28.60 -5.44 11.43
C ALA A 326 28.77 -5.08 9.94
N ARG A 327 28.07 -5.78 9.04
CA ARG A 327 28.08 -5.50 7.60
C ARG A 327 27.34 -4.23 7.20
N LYS A 328 26.50 -3.68 8.08
CA LYS A 328 25.61 -2.54 7.80
C LYS A 328 25.70 -1.49 8.91
N PRO A 329 26.88 -0.94 9.22
CA PRO A 329 27.08 -0.10 10.40
C PRO A 329 26.31 1.23 10.38
N LYS A 330 25.87 1.67 9.20
CA LYS A 330 25.06 2.89 8.98
C LYS A 330 23.56 2.60 8.86
N ASN A 331 23.13 1.33 8.95
CA ASN A 331 21.71 1.00 8.94
C ASN A 331 21.05 1.58 10.20
N ARG A 332 19.93 2.28 10.01
CA ARG A 332 19.14 2.89 11.09
C ARG A 332 18.84 1.96 12.27
N THR A 333 18.49 0.71 12.00
CA THR A 333 18.23 -0.30 13.04
C THR A 333 19.50 -0.62 13.82
N VAL A 334 20.67 -0.65 13.16
CA VAL A 334 21.98 -0.86 13.82
C VAL A 334 22.37 0.34 14.66
N VAL A 335 22.15 1.56 14.16
CA VAL A 335 22.42 2.79 14.90
C VAL A 335 21.57 2.83 16.17
N ALA A 336 20.25 2.57 16.04
CA ALA A 336 19.35 2.52 17.18
C ALA A 336 19.70 1.40 18.18
N ALA A 337 20.06 0.20 17.71
CA ALA A 337 20.47 -0.91 18.57
C ALA A 337 21.72 -0.59 19.40
N ARG A 338 22.66 0.21 18.87
CA ARG A 338 23.84 0.66 19.63
C ARG A 338 23.51 1.69 20.70
N GLU A 339 22.49 2.51 20.46
CA GLU A 339 22.09 3.58 21.39
C GLU A 339 21.10 3.11 22.46
N LEU A 340 20.17 2.24 22.09
CA LEU A 340 19.08 1.76 22.94
C LEU A 340 19.34 0.38 23.53
N GLY A 341 20.38 -0.30 23.07
CA GLY A 341 20.54 -1.74 23.25
C GLY A 341 19.60 -2.54 22.34
N TRP A 342 19.79 -3.85 22.35
CA TRP A 342 18.97 -4.85 21.69
C TRP A 342 18.96 -6.12 22.54
N LEU A 343 18.13 -7.10 22.20
CA LEU A 343 17.88 -8.26 23.09
C LEU A 343 19.16 -8.94 23.63
N PHE A 344 20.22 -8.97 22.82
CA PHE A 344 21.45 -9.66 23.14
C PHE A 344 22.61 -8.74 23.51
N GLY A 345 22.46 -7.42 23.62
CA GLY A 345 23.59 -6.52 23.91
C GLY A 345 23.24 -5.06 24.13
#